data_AF-A0A1H4FUW9-F1
#
_entry.id   AF-A0A1H4FUW9-F1
#
_cell.length_a   1.000
_cell.length_b   1.000
_cell.length_c   1.000
_cell.angle_alpha   90.00
_cell.angle_beta   90.00
_cell.angle_gamma   90.00
#
_symmetry.space_group_name_H-M   'P 1'
#
loop_
_entity.id
_entity.type
_entity.pdbx_description
1 polymer ?
#
loop_
_entity_poly.entity_id
_entity_poly.type
_entity_poly.pdbx_seq_one_letter_code
_entity_poly.pdbx_strand_id
1 'polypeptide(L)'
;MKKLEKELNNIFEEYKGKYISEFDKSEGINAKLNNQVKFTPLYHELTAKLTELVNTKRGYTSSADAEIMVKNSLSKFSHLFQNPFGH
;
A
#
# COMPACT_ATOMS: atom_id res chain seq x y z
N MET A 1 -1.38 -20.31 0.70
CA MET A 1 -1.91 -19.00 1.12
C MET A 1 -1.03 -18.25 2.13
N LYS A 2 -0.68 -18.79 3.32
CA LYS A 2 0.10 -18.05 4.36
C LYS A 2 1.40 -17.36 3.89
N LYS A 3 2.08 -17.93 2.87
CA LYS A 3 3.32 -17.35 2.33
C LYS A 3 3.07 -16.10 1.46
N LEU A 4 2.10 -16.16 0.55
CA LEU A 4 1.74 -15.04 -0.33
C LEU A 4 1.22 -13.85 0.50
N GLU A 5 0.34 -14.12 1.47
CA GLU A 5 -0.17 -13.09 2.39
C GLU A 5 0.96 -12.39 3.15
N LYS A 6 1.95 -13.15 3.65
CA LYS A 6 3.13 -12.58 4.31
C LYS A 6 3.98 -11.73 3.35
N GLU A 7 4.21 -12.19 2.13
CA GLU A 7 4.97 -11.43 1.13
C GLU A 7 4.24 -10.11 0.76
N LEU A 8 2.92 -10.16 0.56
CA LEU A 8 2.08 -8.97 0.33
C LEU A 8 2.11 -8.00 1.52
N ASN A 9 2.05 -8.52 2.75
CA ASN A 9 2.12 -7.71 3.96
C ASN A 9 3.50 -7.04 4.12
N ASN A 10 4.59 -7.73 3.80
CA ASN A 10 5.93 -7.15 3.84
C ASN A 10 6.08 -5.97 2.88
N ILE A 11 5.56 -6.10 1.64
CA ILE A 11 5.54 -5.00 0.67
C ILE A 11 4.70 -3.85 1.22
N PHE A 12 3.51 -4.13 1.76
CA PHE A 12 2.66 -3.12 2.36
C PHE A 12 3.37 -2.34 3.50
N GLU A 13 3.99 -3.04 4.44
CA GLU A 13 4.69 -2.41 5.58
C GLU A 13 5.88 -1.55 5.14
N GLU A 14 6.62 -1.97 4.09
CA GLU A 14 7.69 -1.16 3.51
C GLU A 14 7.15 0.18 2.97
N TYR A 15 6.07 0.13 2.19
CA TYR A 15 5.47 1.33 1.62
C TYR A 15 4.79 2.22 2.67
N LYS A 16 4.20 1.62 3.70
CA LYS A 16 3.68 2.34 4.88
C LYS A 16 4.81 3.12 5.56
N GLY A 17 5.94 2.47 5.82
CA GLY A 17 7.12 3.12 6.40
C GLY A 17 7.65 4.28 5.57
N LYS A 18 7.74 4.11 4.24
CA LYS A 18 8.14 5.18 3.30
C LYS A 18 7.22 6.38 3.40
N TYR A 19 5.90 6.17 3.30
CA TYR A 19 4.93 7.27 3.36
C TYR A 19 4.98 7.99 4.71
N ILE A 20 5.03 7.25 5.83
CA ILE A 20 5.13 7.83 7.17
C ILE A 20 6.41 8.68 7.31
N SER A 21 7.53 8.26 6.72
CA SER A 21 8.80 8.99 6.78
C SER A 21 8.77 10.32 6.02
N GLU A 22 7.91 10.45 5.02
CA GLU A 22 7.77 11.67 4.21
C GLU A 22 6.50 12.48 4.55
N PHE A 23 5.70 12.01 5.50
CA PHE A 23 4.45 12.66 5.88
C PHE A 23 4.70 14.01 6.55
N ASP A 24 4.16 15.06 5.93
CA ASP A 24 4.14 16.41 6.47
C ASP A 24 3.11 16.50 7.59
N LYS A 25 3.61 16.60 8.83
CA LYS A 25 2.82 16.71 10.07
C LYS A 25 2.28 18.10 10.33
N SER A 26 2.65 19.10 9.50
CA SER A 26 2.12 20.45 9.65
C SER A 26 0.63 20.52 9.27
N GLU A 27 -0.03 21.63 9.62
CA GLU A 27 -1.44 21.84 9.32
C GLU A 27 -1.62 22.78 8.11
N GLY A 28 -2.80 22.68 7.47
CA GLY A 28 -3.20 23.59 6.38
C GLY A 28 -3.08 23.01 4.97
N ILE A 29 -3.34 23.85 3.97
CA ILE A 29 -3.47 23.45 2.56
C ILE A 29 -2.14 22.93 1.99
N ASN A 30 -1.02 23.56 2.35
CA ASN A 30 0.31 23.15 1.88
C ASN A 30 0.69 21.75 2.39
N ALA A 31 0.43 21.45 3.67
CA ALA A 31 0.66 20.12 4.22
C ALA A 31 -0.18 19.05 3.50
N LYS A 32 -1.46 19.35 3.24
CA LYS A 32 -2.34 18.45 2.47
C LYS A 32 -1.81 18.19 1.06
N LEU A 33 -1.36 19.23 0.36
CA LEU A 33 -0.77 19.12 -0.97
C LEU A 33 0.53 18.32 -0.95
N ASN A 34 1.44 18.60 -0.01
CA ASN A 34 2.67 17.85 0.18
C ASN A 34 2.38 16.37 0.41
N ASN A 35 1.48 16.05 1.33
CA ASN A 35 1.07 14.68 1.61
C ASN A 35 0.47 13.99 0.39
N GLN A 36 -0.34 14.67 -0.42
CA GLN A 36 -0.86 14.13 -1.67
C GLN A 36 0.26 13.84 -2.68
N VAL A 37 1.17 14.79 -2.87
CA VAL A 37 2.32 14.66 -3.78
C VAL A 37 3.22 13.48 -3.39
N LYS A 38 3.37 13.22 -2.09
CA LYS A 38 4.14 12.08 -1.57
C LYS A 38 3.37 10.76 -1.61
N PHE A 39 2.05 10.79 -1.36
CA PHE A 39 1.21 9.59 -1.29
C PHE A 39 0.96 8.96 -2.66
N THR A 40 0.58 9.77 -3.66
CA THR A 40 0.19 9.28 -4.99
C THR A 40 1.23 8.37 -5.66
N PRO A 41 2.52 8.75 -5.78
CA PRO A 41 3.53 7.86 -6.41
C PRO A 41 3.69 6.55 -5.63
N LEU A 42 3.73 6.61 -4.29
CA LEU A 42 3.84 5.42 -3.45
C LEU A 42 2.64 4.48 -3.61
N TYR A 43 1.42 5.02 -3.75
CA TYR A 43 0.22 4.23 -4.02
C TYR A 43 0.31 3.49 -5.35
N HIS A 44 0.74 4.17 -6.41
CA HIS A 44 0.89 3.56 -7.74
C HIS A 44 1.97 2.48 -7.76
N GLU A 45 3.11 2.75 -7.14
CA GLU A 45 4.20 1.78 -7.02
C GLU A 45 3.80 0.55 -6.19
N LEU A 46 3.10 0.75 -5.07
CA LEU A 46 2.57 -0.33 -4.25
C LEU A 46 1.61 -1.20 -5.07
N THR A 47 0.68 -0.58 -5.79
CA THR A 47 -0.28 -1.29 -6.66
C THR A 47 0.45 -2.15 -7.68
N ALA A 48 1.44 -1.59 -8.38
CA ALA A 48 2.23 -2.33 -9.37
C ALA A 48 2.95 -3.54 -8.75
N LYS A 49 3.64 -3.35 -7.61
CA LYS A 49 4.37 -4.43 -6.93
C LYS A 49 3.46 -5.55 -6.41
N LEU A 50 2.32 -5.21 -5.82
CA LEU A 50 1.37 -6.20 -5.31
C LEU A 50 0.78 -7.03 -6.47
N THR A 51 0.41 -6.36 -7.56
CA THR A 51 -0.09 -7.02 -8.78
C THR A 51 0.98 -7.89 -9.44
N GLU A 52 2.23 -7.44 -9.53
CA GLU A 52 3.35 -8.23 -10.05
C GLU A 52 3.60 -9.48 -9.20
N LEU A 53 3.62 -9.35 -7.87
CA LEU A 53 3.79 -10.48 -6.96
C LEU A 53 2.66 -11.51 -7.13
N VAL A 54 1.42 -11.07 -7.26
CA VAL A 54 0.30 -11.99 -7.51
C VAL A 54 0.42 -12.67 -8.87
N ASN A 55 0.76 -11.94 -9.92
CA ASN A 55 0.90 -12.49 -11.26
C ASN A 55 2.03 -13.53 -11.36
N THR A 56 3.16 -13.29 -10.70
CA THR A 56 4.27 -14.26 -10.62
C THR A 56 3.92 -15.51 -9.80
N LYS A 57 2.94 -15.42 -8.90
CA LYS A 57 2.48 -16.53 -8.04
C LYS A 57 1.17 -17.17 -8.51
N ARG A 58 0.67 -16.84 -9.72
CA ARG A 58 -0.60 -17.34 -10.29
C ARG A 58 -0.75 -18.88 -10.30
N GLY A 59 0.34 -19.64 -10.21
CA GLY A 59 0.32 -21.10 -10.07
C GLY A 59 0.01 -21.63 -8.66
N TYR A 60 -0.10 -20.78 -7.64
CA TYR A 60 -0.17 -21.18 -6.22
C TYR A 60 -1.43 -20.73 -5.46
N THR A 61 -2.27 -19.88 -6.06
CA THR A 61 -3.48 -19.31 -5.45
C THR A 61 -4.51 -19.00 -6.55
N SER A 62 -5.81 -19.12 -6.25
CA SER A 62 -6.89 -18.71 -7.18
C SER A 62 -6.79 -17.22 -7.50
N SER A 63 -6.98 -16.85 -8.78
CA SER A 63 -6.93 -15.45 -9.24
C SER A 63 -7.85 -14.52 -8.44
N ALA A 64 -9.02 -15.02 -8.01
CA ALA A 64 -9.98 -14.25 -7.22
C ALA A 64 -9.47 -13.94 -5.80
N ASP A 65 -8.93 -14.95 -5.09
CA ASP A 65 -8.36 -14.77 -3.76
C ASP A 65 -7.18 -13.78 -3.78
N ALA A 66 -6.33 -13.90 -4.79
CA ALA A 66 -5.18 -13.03 -4.91
C ALA A 66 -5.58 -11.56 -5.21
N GLU A 67 -6.61 -11.35 -6.02
CA GLU A 67 -7.17 -10.01 -6.26
C GLU A 67 -7.77 -9.40 -4.99
N ILE A 68 -8.48 -10.20 -4.18
CA ILE A 68 -9.03 -9.77 -2.89
C ILE A 68 -7.90 -9.34 -1.95
N MET A 69 -6.81 -10.10 -1.87
CA MET A 69 -5.66 -9.75 -1.03
C MET A 69 -5.02 -8.42 -1.45
N VAL A 70 -4.83 -8.19 -2.75
CA VAL A 70 -4.29 -6.92 -3.27
C VAL A 70 -5.22 -5.76 -2.94
N LYS A 71 -6.53 -5.91 -3.20
CA LYS A 71 -7.53 -4.89 -2.87
C LYS A 71 -7.55 -4.54 -1.38
N ASN A 72 -7.44 -5.54 -0.51
CA ASN A 72 -7.37 -5.33 0.93
C ASN A 72 -6.13 -4.54 1.34
N SER A 73 -4.94 -4.88 0.80
CA SER A 73 -3.71 -4.12 1.07
C SER A 73 -3.79 -2.68 0.57
N LEU A 74 -4.34 -2.46 -0.63
CA LEU A 74 -4.51 -1.12 -1.18
C LEU A 74 -5.54 -0.29 -0.39
N SER A 75 -6.64 -0.90 0.06
CA SER A 75 -7.62 -0.22 0.90
C SER A 75 -7.01 0.25 2.22
N LYS A 76 -6.22 -0.61 2.88
CA LYS A 76 -5.48 -0.23 4.09
C LYS A 76 -4.49 0.90 3.81
N PHE A 77 -3.81 0.88 2.66
CA PHE A 77 -2.86 1.92 2.30
C PHE A 77 -3.57 3.26 2.02
N SER A 78 -4.72 3.25 1.33
CA SER A 78 -5.56 4.44 1.15
C SER A 78 -5.97 5.10 2.46
N HIS A 79 -6.21 4.31 3.51
CA HIS A 79 -6.57 4.86 4.83
C HIS A 79 -5.40 5.65 5.45
N LEU A 80 -4.14 5.31 5.13
CA LEU A 80 -2.98 6.06 5.61
C LEU A 80 -2.99 7.49 5.09
N PHE A 81 -3.56 7.76 3.91
CA PHE A 81 -3.67 9.13 3.42
C PHE A 81 -4.47 10.04 4.37
N GLN A 82 -5.52 9.48 5.00
CA GLN A 82 -6.34 10.20 5.98
C GLN A 82 -5.75 10.13 7.39
N ASN A 83 -5.16 8.99 7.75
CA ASN A 83 -4.60 8.73 9.06
C ASN A 83 -3.30 7.89 8.96
N PRO A 84 -2.14 8.52 8.73
CA PRO A 84 -0.87 7.82 8.51
C PRO A 84 -0.35 7.07 9.74
N PHE A 85 -0.81 7.46 10.94
CA PHE A 85 -0.46 6.84 12.22
C PHE A 85 -1.60 5.97 12.78
N GLY A 86 -2.65 5.74 12.00
CA GLY A 86 -3.78 4.89 12.39
C GLY A 86 -3.34 3.44 12.59
N HIS A 87 -3.79 2.86 13.71
CA HIS A 87 -3.60 1.46 14.08
C HIS A 87 -4.60 0.54 13.37
#